data_AF-C9SKZ9-F1
#
_entry.id   AF-C9SKZ9-F1
#
_cell.length_a   1.000
_cell.length_b   1.000
_cell.length_c   1.000
_cell.angle_alpha   90.00
_cell.angle_beta   90.00
_cell.angle_gamma   90.00
#
_symmetry.space_group_name_H-M   'P 1'
#
loop_
_entity.id
_entity.type
_entity.pdbx_description
1 polymer ?
#
loop_
_entity_poly.entity_id
_entity_poly.type
_entity_poly.pdbx_seq_one_letter_code
_entity_poly.pdbx_strand_id
1 'polypeptide(L)'
;MDAKTAASHAATVQSIAAAVKTFHARRQPFRIHHGSTNSTRPAHGQPVVDISALNHVLHVDKAAKTVSVEPNVAMDGLLDAVLPHNLVPPVVMEFPGITAGGAFAGSAGESSSFRHGAFDAAVTCVEMVLANGDIVEASPTQNADLFAAAAGALGTLGIVTRLDLRLLDAESYVRVEYSLHTTVEATCAAVEAATHVLYSHAYYDEDDFWAIYGRAWYDELRLKYHATTLPTVYDKVRVDIEKERAKKGLVDRLALKWPFAGLIGVASALRS
;
A
#
# COMPACT_ATOMS: atom_id res chain seq x y z
N MET A 1 -12.98 -16.90 16.76
CA MET A 1 -14.03 -16.01 16.22
C MET A 1 -15.30 -16.28 17.03
N ASP A 2 -15.99 -15.27 17.55
CA ASP A 2 -17.34 -15.46 18.13
C ASP A 2 -18.30 -15.81 16.97
N ALA A 3 -19.15 -16.83 17.17
CA ALA A 3 -20.12 -17.30 16.18
C ALA A 3 -21.06 -16.18 15.69
N LYS A 4 -21.33 -15.18 16.55
CA LYS A 4 -22.14 -14.02 16.20
C LYS A 4 -21.45 -13.12 15.17
N THR A 5 -20.17 -12.81 15.37
CA THR A 5 -19.37 -12.00 14.43
C THR A 5 -19.19 -12.71 13.10
N ALA A 6 -18.95 -14.03 13.12
CA ALA A 6 -18.87 -14.86 11.92
C ALA A 6 -20.15 -14.78 11.07
N ALA A 7 -21.31 -14.97 11.72
CA ALA A 7 -22.61 -14.93 11.05
C ALA A 7 -22.93 -13.53 10.52
N SER A 8 -22.60 -12.48 11.28
CA SER A 8 -22.77 -11.08 10.87
C SER A 8 -21.92 -10.72 9.66
N HIS A 9 -20.66 -11.16 9.64
CA HIS A 9 -19.76 -11.00 8.51
C HIS A 9 -20.33 -11.67 7.25
N ALA A 10 -20.66 -12.96 7.34
CA ALA A 10 -21.21 -13.72 6.22
C ALA A 10 -22.51 -13.11 5.67
N ALA A 11 -23.42 -12.66 6.53
CA ALA A 11 -24.65 -12.00 6.12
C ALA A 11 -24.39 -10.68 5.37
N THR A 12 -23.46 -9.87 5.87
CA THR A 12 -23.05 -8.61 5.23
C THR A 12 -22.41 -8.85 3.86
N VAL A 13 -21.50 -9.82 3.77
CA VAL A 13 -20.83 -10.19 2.51
C VAL A 13 -21.83 -10.69 1.46
N GLN A 14 -22.82 -11.49 1.87
CA GLN A 14 -23.89 -11.94 0.97
C GLN A 14 -24.77 -10.78 0.48
N SER A 15 -25.05 -9.79 1.34
CA SER A 15 -25.78 -8.58 0.95
C SER A 15 -25.01 -7.76 -0.10
N ILE A 16 -23.70 -7.57 0.12
CA ILE A 16 -22.80 -6.89 -0.82
C ILE A 16 -22.77 -7.65 -2.16
N ALA A 17 -22.59 -8.97 -2.13
CA ALA A 17 -22.60 -9.82 -3.32
C ALA A 17 -23.91 -9.70 -4.11
N ALA A 18 -25.07 -9.70 -3.43
CA ALA A 18 -26.37 -9.53 -4.08
C ALA A 18 -26.55 -8.14 -4.72
N ALA A 19 -26.05 -7.09 -4.06
CA ALA A 19 -26.04 -5.73 -4.62
C ALA A 19 -25.17 -5.67 -5.89
N VAL A 20 -23.95 -6.23 -5.84
CA VAL A 20 -23.04 -6.29 -6.99
C VAL A 20 -23.64 -7.10 -8.14
N LYS A 21 -24.30 -8.24 -7.87
CA LYS A 21 -25.03 -9.02 -8.90
C LYS A 21 -26.07 -8.17 -9.62
N THR A 22 -26.77 -7.29 -8.90
CA THR A 22 -27.77 -6.40 -9.48
C THR A 22 -27.14 -5.37 -10.42
N PHE A 23 -26.01 -4.76 -10.03
CA PHE A 23 -25.26 -3.85 -10.89
C PHE A 23 -24.69 -4.57 -12.13
N HIS A 24 -24.15 -5.77 -11.94
CA HIS A 24 -23.61 -6.60 -13.02
C HIS A 24 -24.67 -6.95 -14.06
N ALA A 25 -25.86 -7.41 -13.63
CA ALA A 25 -26.97 -7.74 -14.53
C ALA A 25 -27.43 -6.54 -15.37
N ARG A 26 -27.31 -5.33 -14.82
CA ARG A 26 -27.66 -4.07 -15.49
C ARG A 26 -26.51 -3.46 -16.29
N ARG A 27 -25.31 -4.04 -16.23
CA ARG A 27 -24.05 -3.48 -16.78
C ARG A 27 -23.82 -2.03 -16.31
N GLN A 28 -24.15 -1.75 -15.05
CA GLN A 28 -24.08 -0.43 -14.46
C GLN A 28 -22.82 -0.30 -13.60
N PRO A 29 -21.97 0.72 -13.80
CA PRO A 29 -20.82 0.97 -12.94
C PRO A 29 -21.26 1.46 -11.56
N PHE A 30 -20.46 1.13 -10.54
CA PHE A 30 -20.66 1.60 -9.16
C PHE A 30 -19.30 1.97 -8.53
N ARG A 31 -19.35 2.67 -7.41
CA ARG A 31 -18.20 2.96 -6.53
C ARG A 31 -18.33 2.24 -5.21
N ILE A 32 -17.20 1.93 -4.58
CA ILE A 32 -17.17 1.38 -3.22
C ILE A 32 -17.23 2.55 -2.24
N HIS A 33 -18.18 2.53 -1.30
CA HIS A 33 -18.23 3.47 -0.19
C HIS A 33 -17.80 2.76 1.09
N HIS A 34 -16.74 3.24 1.72
CA HIS A 34 -16.13 2.61 2.90
C HIS A 34 -16.26 3.46 4.18
N GLY A 35 -16.90 4.63 4.11
CA GLY A 35 -17.20 5.48 5.28
C GLY A 35 -16.03 6.27 5.86
N SER A 36 -14.81 5.72 5.94
CA SER A 36 -13.63 6.38 6.53
C SER A 36 -12.66 6.91 5.47
N THR A 37 -12.23 8.16 5.58
CA THR A 37 -11.22 8.70 4.64
C THR A 37 -10.67 10.07 5.05
N ASN A 38 -9.33 10.15 5.12
CA ASN A 38 -8.59 11.42 5.13
C ASN A 38 -8.17 11.89 3.72
N SER A 39 -8.30 11.06 2.67
CA SER A 39 -7.66 11.33 1.35
C SER A 39 -8.46 10.87 0.12
N THR A 40 -9.69 10.38 0.27
CA THR A 40 -10.58 10.01 -0.85
C THR A 40 -11.56 11.13 -1.16
N ARG A 41 -11.93 11.25 -2.43
CA ARG A 41 -12.84 12.30 -2.93
C ARG A 41 -14.29 11.88 -2.71
N PRO A 42 -15.20 12.81 -2.37
CA PRO A 42 -16.63 12.51 -2.27
C PRO A 42 -17.17 11.95 -3.58
N ALA A 43 -18.05 10.95 -3.50
CA ALA A 43 -18.76 10.44 -4.66
C ALA A 43 -19.94 11.37 -4.99
N HIS A 44 -19.88 12.07 -6.12
CA HIS A 44 -21.00 12.90 -6.59
C HIS A 44 -21.78 12.16 -7.69
N GLY A 45 -23.05 11.83 -7.41
CA GLY A 45 -24.03 11.36 -8.41
C GLY A 45 -23.80 9.96 -8.99
N GLN A 46 -22.88 9.17 -8.44
CA GLN A 46 -22.61 7.80 -8.88
C GLN A 46 -23.27 6.78 -7.94
N PRO A 47 -23.79 5.65 -8.46
CA PRO A 47 -24.24 4.54 -7.62
C PRO A 47 -23.10 4.01 -6.75
N VAL A 48 -23.41 3.65 -5.51
CA VAL A 48 -22.42 3.14 -4.56
C VAL A 48 -22.84 1.78 -4.00
N VAL A 49 -21.85 0.95 -3.69
CA VAL A 49 -21.97 -0.21 -2.80
C VAL A 49 -21.31 0.15 -1.49
N ASP A 50 -22.10 0.19 -0.42
CA ASP A 50 -21.65 0.54 0.91
C ASP A 50 -21.09 -0.70 1.62
N ILE A 51 -19.86 -0.59 2.12
CA ILE A 51 -19.15 -1.62 2.87
C ILE A 51 -18.79 -1.18 4.28
N SER A 52 -19.22 0.01 4.72
CA SER A 52 -18.84 0.63 5.99
C SER A 52 -19.16 -0.22 7.23
N ALA A 53 -20.13 -1.14 7.12
CA ALA A 53 -20.47 -2.11 8.15
C ALA A 53 -19.40 -3.20 8.37
N LEU A 54 -18.48 -3.40 7.41
CA LEU A 54 -17.38 -4.36 7.50
C LEU A 54 -16.20 -3.74 8.27
N ASN A 55 -16.31 -3.63 9.60
CA ASN A 55 -15.38 -2.94 10.49
C ASN A 55 -14.94 -3.75 11.75
N HIS A 56 -15.10 -5.06 11.73
CA HIS A 56 -14.78 -5.94 12.86
C HIS A 56 -13.44 -6.67 12.69
N VAL A 57 -12.73 -6.84 13.80
CA VAL A 57 -11.69 -7.87 13.93
C VAL A 57 -12.39 -9.20 14.13
N LEU A 58 -12.16 -10.14 13.22
CA LEU A 58 -12.89 -11.40 13.18
C LEU A 58 -12.23 -12.46 14.07
N HIS A 59 -10.90 -12.55 14.02
CA HIS A 59 -10.15 -13.55 14.77
C HIS A 59 -8.69 -13.15 14.95
N VAL A 60 -8.14 -13.33 16.15
CA VAL A 60 -6.69 -13.28 16.41
C VAL A 60 -6.24 -14.67 16.81
N ASP A 61 -5.34 -15.27 16.05
CA ASP A 61 -4.71 -16.54 16.39
C ASP A 61 -3.29 -16.28 16.92
N LYS A 62 -3.15 -16.39 18.25
CA LYS A 62 -1.86 -16.19 18.90
C LYS A 62 -0.83 -17.25 18.53
N ALA A 63 -1.26 -18.49 18.33
CA ALA A 63 -0.34 -19.59 18.05
C ALA A 63 0.17 -19.54 16.61
N ALA A 64 -0.72 -19.27 15.65
CA ALA A 64 -0.37 -19.09 14.24
C ALA A 64 0.25 -17.71 13.96
N LYS A 65 0.14 -16.76 14.90
CA LYS A 65 0.51 -15.34 14.72
C LYS A 65 -0.20 -14.76 13.52
N THR A 66 -1.52 -14.88 13.48
CA THR A 66 -2.34 -14.33 12.41
C THR A 66 -3.53 -13.57 12.95
N VAL A 67 -4.07 -12.67 12.12
CA VAL A 67 -5.33 -11.98 12.40
C VAL A 67 -6.17 -11.90 11.13
N SER A 68 -7.46 -12.16 11.28
CA SER A 68 -8.47 -11.94 10.25
C SER A 68 -9.27 -10.69 10.58
N VAL A 69 -9.34 -9.73 9.66
CA VAL A 69 -10.04 -8.46 9.83
C VAL A 69 -10.91 -8.11 8.63
N GLU A 70 -11.96 -7.36 8.89
CA GLU A 70 -12.74 -6.69 7.85
C GLU A 70 -12.02 -5.42 7.33
N PRO A 71 -12.28 -4.98 6.09
CA PRO A 71 -11.54 -3.90 5.43
C PRO A 71 -11.61 -2.54 6.14
N ASN A 72 -12.64 -2.25 6.93
CA ASN A 72 -12.78 -0.96 7.63
C ASN A 72 -12.29 -0.98 9.07
N VAL A 73 -11.61 -2.05 9.50
CA VAL A 73 -10.85 -2.00 10.75
C VAL A 73 -9.72 -0.99 10.57
N ALA A 74 -9.77 0.09 11.36
CA ALA A 74 -8.73 1.10 11.45
C ALA A 74 -7.48 0.56 12.16
N MET A 75 -6.33 1.19 11.97
CA MET A 75 -5.06 0.71 12.53
C MET A 75 -5.03 0.70 14.04
N ASP A 76 -5.64 1.69 14.69
CA ASP A 76 -5.82 1.68 16.14
C ASP A 76 -6.63 0.46 16.61
N GLY A 77 -7.76 0.18 15.98
CA GLY A 77 -8.58 -1.00 16.28
C GLY A 77 -7.88 -2.32 15.99
N LEU A 78 -7.03 -2.38 14.96
CA LEU A 78 -6.17 -3.54 14.69
C LEU A 78 -5.16 -3.74 15.82
N LEU A 79 -4.46 -2.69 16.24
CA LEU A 79 -3.47 -2.73 17.31
C LEU A 79 -4.11 -3.09 18.66
N ASP A 80 -5.24 -2.48 19.00
CA ASP A 80 -6.02 -2.77 20.21
C ASP A 80 -6.40 -4.25 20.30
N ALA A 81 -6.64 -4.90 19.16
CA ALA A 81 -6.97 -6.31 19.11
C ALA A 81 -5.77 -7.24 19.24
N VAL A 82 -4.59 -6.88 18.71
CA VAL A 82 -3.43 -7.81 18.64
C VAL A 82 -2.39 -7.59 19.76
N LEU A 83 -2.24 -6.37 20.27
CA LEU A 83 -1.29 -6.06 21.34
C LEU A 83 -1.55 -6.83 22.65
N PRO A 84 -2.80 -7.06 23.09
CA PRO A 84 -3.07 -7.92 24.27
C PRO A 84 -2.55 -9.35 24.13
N HIS A 85 -2.28 -9.80 22.90
CA HIS A 85 -1.70 -11.11 22.62
C HIS A 85 -0.16 -11.08 22.53
N ASN A 86 0.48 -9.93 22.78
CA ASN A 86 1.89 -9.62 22.52
C ASN A 86 2.25 -9.79 21.04
N LEU A 87 1.36 -9.34 20.15
CA LEU A 87 1.57 -9.40 18.72
C LEU A 87 1.45 -8.01 18.09
N VAL A 88 2.09 -7.82 16.94
CA VAL A 88 2.04 -6.58 16.15
C VAL A 88 2.04 -6.90 14.66
N PRO A 89 1.35 -6.12 13.81
CA PRO A 89 1.50 -6.23 12.36
C PRO A 89 2.94 -5.90 11.94
N PRO A 90 3.50 -6.54 10.90
CA PRO A 90 4.84 -6.21 10.40
C PRO A 90 4.99 -4.75 9.96
N VAL A 91 3.91 -4.15 9.47
CA VAL A 91 3.83 -2.75 9.04
C VAL A 91 2.66 -2.10 9.77
N VAL A 92 2.93 -1.05 10.54
CA VAL A 92 1.94 -0.30 11.31
C VAL A 92 1.92 1.12 10.78
N MET A 93 0.87 1.52 10.09
CA MET A 93 0.79 2.84 9.45
C MET A 93 0.65 3.97 10.46
N GLU A 94 1.28 5.12 10.19
CA GLU A 94 1.37 6.24 11.13
C GLU A 94 -0.01 6.81 11.54
N PHE A 95 -0.95 6.93 10.60
CA PHE A 95 -2.26 7.51 10.89
C PHE A 95 -3.23 6.44 11.41
N PRO A 96 -3.80 6.60 12.63
CA PRO A 96 -4.63 5.57 13.26
C PRO A 96 -5.90 5.26 12.47
N GLY A 97 -6.45 6.25 11.76
CA GLY A 97 -7.66 6.10 10.94
C GLY A 97 -7.46 5.42 9.58
N ILE A 98 -6.24 5.06 9.18
CA ILE A 98 -6.02 4.26 7.97
C ILE A 98 -6.59 2.86 8.22
N THR A 99 -7.40 2.36 7.30
CA THR A 99 -8.00 1.03 7.44
C THR A 99 -7.18 -0.06 6.78
N ALA A 100 -7.30 -1.29 7.26
CA ALA A 100 -6.62 -2.45 6.69
C ALA A 100 -6.92 -2.65 5.19
N GLY A 101 -8.18 -2.43 4.77
CA GLY A 101 -8.58 -2.50 3.37
C GLY A 101 -7.99 -1.37 2.53
N GLY A 102 -7.96 -0.14 3.04
CA GLY A 102 -7.32 0.98 2.36
C GLY A 102 -5.80 0.78 2.21
N ALA A 103 -5.17 0.25 3.25
CA ALA A 103 -3.74 -0.08 3.27
C ALA A 103 -3.36 -1.13 2.21
N PHE A 104 -4.16 -2.18 2.10
CA PHE A 104 -3.98 -3.23 1.10
C PHE A 104 -4.27 -2.73 -0.32
N ALA A 105 -5.37 -1.99 -0.50
CA ALA A 105 -5.76 -1.47 -1.80
C ALA A 105 -4.80 -0.40 -2.34
N GLY A 106 -4.10 0.31 -1.45
CA GLY A 106 -3.14 1.37 -1.78
C GLY A 106 -1.66 1.01 -1.56
N SER A 107 -1.35 -0.23 -1.18
CA SER A 107 0.01 -0.69 -0.84
C SER A 107 0.75 0.24 0.13
N ALA A 108 0.13 0.51 1.27
CA ALA A 108 0.66 1.45 2.26
C ALA A 108 2.05 1.02 2.76
N GLY A 109 3.00 1.97 2.77
CA GLY A 109 4.33 1.78 3.35
C GLY A 109 4.50 2.62 4.62
N GLU A 110 5.40 2.19 5.50
CA GLU A 110 5.77 2.89 6.73
C GLU A 110 7.21 2.60 7.15
N SER A 111 7.67 3.17 8.27
CA SER A 111 9.02 3.01 8.83
C SER A 111 9.57 1.59 8.92
N SER A 112 8.74 0.54 9.04
CA SER A 112 9.20 -0.87 9.04
C SER A 112 9.16 -1.55 7.67
N SER A 113 8.63 -0.87 6.65
CA SER A 113 8.47 -1.43 5.31
C SER A 113 9.79 -1.79 4.63
N PHE A 114 10.88 -1.14 5.02
CA PHE A 114 12.21 -1.53 4.51
C PHE A 114 12.62 -2.96 4.86
N ARG A 115 12.05 -3.54 5.92
CA ARG A 115 12.33 -4.91 6.35
C ARG A 115 11.24 -5.89 5.92
N HIS A 116 10.01 -5.41 5.81
CA HIS A 116 8.83 -6.26 5.72
C HIS A 116 8.00 -6.08 4.44
N GLY A 117 8.39 -5.15 3.56
CA GLY A 117 7.61 -4.74 2.40
C GLY A 117 6.51 -3.73 2.76
N ALA A 118 5.65 -3.40 1.80
CA ALA A 118 4.42 -2.66 2.09
C ALA A 118 3.44 -3.52 2.93
N PHE A 119 2.36 -2.91 3.40
CA PHE A 119 1.36 -3.58 4.24
C PHE A 119 0.80 -4.85 3.59
N ASP A 120 0.61 -4.85 2.26
CA ASP A 120 0.13 -6.02 1.51
C ASP A 120 1.07 -7.23 1.59
N ALA A 121 2.38 -7.04 1.82
CA ALA A 121 3.33 -8.14 2.01
C ALA A 121 3.12 -8.91 3.33
N ALA A 122 2.32 -8.37 4.26
CA ALA A 122 1.89 -9.07 5.46
C ALA A 122 0.58 -9.86 5.25
N VAL A 123 -0.16 -9.59 4.18
CA VAL A 123 -1.43 -10.26 3.89
C VAL A 123 -1.14 -11.65 3.29
N THR A 124 -1.89 -12.64 3.75
CA THR A 124 -1.73 -14.06 3.41
C THR A 124 -2.93 -14.62 2.65
N CYS A 125 -4.11 -14.05 2.85
CA CYS A 125 -5.34 -14.37 2.16
C CYS A 125 -6.27 -13.15 2.15
N VAL A 126 -7.08 -13.03 1.12
CA VAL A 126 -8.20 -12.08 1.05
C VAL A 126 -9.47 -12.77 0.61
N GLU A 127 -10.59 -12.38 1.20
CA GLU A 127 -11.92 -12.66 0.65
C GLU A 127 -12.39 -11.46 -0.17
N MET A 128 -12.93 -11.73 -1.36
CA MET A 128 -13.36 -10.68 -2.29
C MET A 128 -14.72 -11.00 -2.91
N VAL A 129 -15.54 -9.96 -3.08
CA VAL A 129 -16.70 -9.97 -3.96
C VAL A 129 -16.27 -9.41 -5.32
N LEU A 130 -16.31 -10.26 -6.35
CA LEU A 130 -15.96 -9.89 -7.73
C LEU A 130 -17.05 -9.04 -8.39
N ALA A 131 -16.75 -8.45 -9.55
CA ALA A 131 -17.68 -7.57 -10.27
C ALA A 131 -18.97 -8.27 -10.76
N ASN A 132 -18.97 -9.61 -10.86
CA ASN A 132 -20.18 -10.41 -11.13
C ASN A 132 -20.95 -10.80 -9.85
N GLY A 133 -20.41 -10.44 -8.69
CA GLY A 133 -20.92 -10.72 -7.35
C GLY A 133 -20.63 -12.12 -6.83
N ASP A 134 -19.72 -12.87 -7.46
CA ASP A 134 -19.18 -14.10 -6.87
C ASP A 134 -18.26 -13.75 -5.70
N ILE A 135 -18.32 -14.57 -4.65
CA ILE A 135 -17.45 -14.46 -3.47
C ILE A 135 -16.32 -15.47 -3.66
N VAL A 136 -15.09 -15.00 -3.61
CA VAL A 136 -13.89 -15.81 -3.80
C VAL A 136 -12.88 -15.54 -2.71
N GLU A 137 -12.07 -16.55 -2.38
CA GLU A 137 -10.85 -16.37 -1.61
C GLU A 137 -9.64 -16.36 -2.54
N ALA A 138 -8.70 -15.46 -2.29
CA ALA A 138 -7.46 -15.34 -3.05
C ALA A 138 -6.25 -15.37 -2.09
N SER A 139 -5.28 -16.20 -2.40
CA SER A 139 -4.04 -16.41 -1.65
C SER A 139 -2.93 -16.85 -2.63
N PRO A 140 -1.66 -16.96 -2.20
CA PRO A 140 -0.59 -17.45 -3.07
C PRO A 140 -0.84 -18.85 -3.67
N THR A 141 -1.75 -19.64 -3.10
CA THR A 141 -2.07 -21.01 -3.54
C THR A 141 -3.47 -21.18 -4.14
N GLN A 142 -4.32 -20.14 -4.08
CA GLN A 142 -5.70 -20.18 -4.58
C GLN A 142 -6.03 -18.84 -5.23
N ASN A 143 -6.46 -18.83 -6.50
CA ASN A 143 -6.64 -17.57 -7.26
C ASN A 143 -5.42 -16.64 -7.14
N ALA A 144 -4.22 -17.20 -7.32
CA ALA A 144 -2.95 -16.55 -7.01
C ALA A 144 -2.67 -15.32 -7.90
N ASP A 145 -3.15 -15.34 -9.13
CA ASP A 145 -3.13 -14.21 -10.06
C ASP A 145 -3.99 -13.04 -9.55
N LEU A 146 -5.21 -13.33 -9.08
CA LEU A 146 -6.06 -12.34 -8.43
C LEU A 146 -5.42 -11.81 -7.15
N PHE A 147 -4.84 -12.68 -6.32
CA PHE A 147 -4.16 -12.28 -5.09
C PHE A 147 -3.01 -11.31 -5.37
N ALA A 148 -2.14 -11.64 -6.32
CA ALA A 148 -1.01 -10.80 -6.71
C ALA A 148 -1.46 -9.46 -7.33
N ALA A 149 -2.60 -9.43 -8.01
CA ALA A 149 -3.12 -8.23 -8.66
C ALA A 149 -4.01 -7.36 -7.74
N ALA A 150 -4.60 -7.93 -6.68
CA ALA A 150 -5.56 -7.25 -5.81
C ALA A 150 -4.90 -6.20 -4.90
N ALA A 151 -3.67 -6.46 -4.44
CA ALA A 151 -2.86 -5.47 -3.74
C ALA A 151 -2.56 -4.29 -4.67
N GLY A 152 -2.79 -3.06 -4.21
CA GLY A 152 -2.60 -1.86 -5.04
C GLY A 152 -3.66 -1.66 -6.15
N ALA A 153 -4.68 -2.52 -6.26
CA ALA A 153 -5.70 -2.43 -7.31
C ALA A 153 -6.70 -1.28 -7.11
N LEU A 154 -6.69 -0.61 -5.96
CA LEU A 154 -7.60 0.50 -5.64
C LEU A 154 -9.09 0.14 -5.87
N GLY A 155 -9.48 -1.11 -5.59
CA GLY A 155 -10.85 -1.61 -5.72
C GLY A 155 -11.33 -1.87 -7.15
N THR A 156 -10.42 -1.94 -8.14
CA THR A 156 -10.78 -2.15 -9.55
C THR A 156 -11.05 -3.61 -9.93
N LEU A 157 -10.59 -4.56 -9.11
CA LEU A 157 -10.77 -6.01 -9.35
C LEU A 157 -11.91 -6.63 -8.53
N GLY A 158 -12.44 -5.89 -7.56
CA GLY A 158 -13.49 -6.36 -6.66
C GLY A 158 -13.49 -5.62 -5.34
N ILE A 159 -14.40 -6.02 -4.47
CA ILE A 159 -14.55 -5.50 -3.11
C ILE A 159 -13.89 -6.49 -2.16
N VAL A 160 -12.82 -6.08 -1.48
CA VAL A 160 -12.22 -6.87 -0.39
C VAL A 160 -13.17 -6.84 0.80
N THR A 161 -13.52 -8.01 1.33
CA THR A 161 -14.43 -8.17 2.48
C THR A 161 -13.73 -8.71 3.72
N ARG A 162 -12.63 -9.45 3.55
CA ARG A 162 -11.77 -9.95 4.64
C ARG A 162 -10.30 -9.91 4.23
N LEU A 163 -9.42 -9.60 5.18
CA LEU A 163 -7.98 -9.75 5.05
C LEU A 163 -7.44 -10.63 6.18
N ASP A 164 -6.60 -11.59 5.85
CA ASP A 164 -5.87 -12.41 6.81
C ASP A 164 -4.39 -12.02 6.79
N LEU A 165 -3.86 -11.54 7.92
CA LEU A 165 -2.50 -11.01 8.04
C LEU A 165 -1.65 -11.89 8.93
N ARG A 166 -0.36 -12.01 8.59
CA ARG A 166 0.66 -12.50 9.53
C ARG A 166 1.04 -11.41 10.53
N LEU A 167 1.40 -11.82 11.73
CA LEU A 167 1.83 -10.98 12.83
C LEU A 167 3.25 -11.35 13.28
N LEU A 168 3.86 -10.44 14.02
CA LEU A 168 5.15 -10.63 14.68
C LEU A 168 4.96 -10.57 16.20
N ASP A 169 5.93 -11.08 16.96
CA ASP A 169 5.97 -10.84 18.40
C ASP A 169 6.18 -9.35 18.67
N ALA A 170 5.38 -8.79 19.58
CA ALA A 170 5.56 -7.43 20.05
C ALA A 170 6.61 -7.40 21.15
N GLU A 171 7.68 -6.64 20.93
CA GLU A 171 8.66 -6.32 21.97
C GLU A 171 8.10 -5.27 22.92
N SER A 172 8.49 -5.32 24.20
CA SER A 172 8.00 -4.37 25.21
C SER A 172 8.58 -2.96 25.05
N TYR A 173 9.69 -2.82 24.32
CA TYR A 173 10.43 -1.57 24.19
C TYR A 173 10.97 -1.40 22.77
N VAL A 174 10.97 -0.15 22.30
CA VAL A 174 11.61 0.24 21.05
C VAL A 174 12.87 1.04 21.40
N ARG A 175 14.00 0.67 20.81
CA ARG A 175 15.23 1.46 20.88
C ARG A 175 15.21 2.50 19.75
N VAL A 176 15.28 3.77 20.11
CA VAL A 176 15.36 4.89 19.16
C VAL A 176 16.77 5.44 19.15
N GLU A 177 17.39 5.49 17.98
CA GLU A 177 18.70 6.09 17.75
C GLU A 177 18.55 7.27 16.80
N TYR A 178 19.14 8.42 17.17
CA TYR A 178 19.15 9.62 16.33
C TYR A 178 20.55 9.85 15.80
N SER A 179 20.70 9.85 14.48
CA SER A 179 21.95 10.18 13.78
C SER A 179 21.78 11.51 13.06
N LEU A 180 22.56 12.52 13.48
CA LEU A 180 22.55 13.84 12.87
C LEU A 180 23.58 13.90 11.76
N HIS A 181 23.15 14.31 10.57
CA HIS A 181 24.00 14.52 9.41
C HIS A 181 23.90 15.97 8.96
N THR A 182 25.03 16.59 8.61
CA THR A 182 25.10 18.00 8.20
C THR A 182 24.99 18.20 6.70
N THR A 183 25.00 17.12 5.91
CA THR A 183 24.84 17.15 4.46
C THR A 183 23.83 16.11 3.99
N VAL A 184 23.24 16.34 2.81
CA VAL A 184 22.26 15.43 2.20
C VAL A 184 22.96 14.13 1.81
N GLU A 185 24.17 14.20 1.26
CA GLU A 185 24.94 13.05 0.81
C GLU A 185 25.24 12.07 1.96
N ALA A 186 25.64 12.61 3.13
CA ALA A 186 25.87 11.80 4.32
C ALA A 186 24.57 11.17 4.86
N THR A 187 23.44 11.88 4.70
CA THR A 187 22.12 11.35 5.07
C THR A 187 21.70 10.21 4.15
N CYS A 188 21.84 10.37 2.84
CA CYS A 188 21.53 9.33 1.85
C CYS A 188 22.38 8.08 2.07
N ALA A 189 23.70 8.23 2.23
CA ALA A 189 24.60 7.10 2.48
C ALA A 189 24.25 6.34 3.77
N ALA A 190 23.85 7.07 4.83
CA ALA A 190 23.40 6.45 6.07
C ALA A 190 22.08 5.68 5.91
N VAL A 191 21.12 6.26 5.18
CA VAL A 191 19.83 5.61 4.89
C VAL A 191 20.02 4.38 4.00
N GLU A 192 20.88 4.44 2.98
CA GLU A 192 21.19 3.30 2.10
C GLU A 192 21.88 2.17 2.87
N ALA A 193 22.87 2.50 3.71
CA ALA A 193 23.52 1.51 4.56
C ALA A 193 22.53 0.87 5.56
N ALA A 194 21.52 1.61 6.00
CA ALA A 194 20.51 1.15 6.95
C ALA A 194 19.30 0.46 6.30
N THR A 195 18.99 0.77 5.03
CA THR A 195 17.77 0.36 4.35
C THR A 195 18.07 -0.12 2.93
N HIS A 196 17.74 -1.38 2.64
CA HIS A 196 17.94 -1.96 1.31
C HIS A 196 16.67 -1.77 0.44
N VAL A 197 16.17 -0.53 0.30
CA VAL A 197 14.88 -0.27 -0.36
C VAL A 197 15.01 0.64 -1.56
N LEU A 198 14.36 0.22 -2.64
CA LEU A 198 14.01 1.06 -3.78
C LEU A 198 12.82 1.97 -3.41
N TYR A 199 13.02 2.98 -2.58
CA TYR A 199 11.99 3.98 -2.36
C TYR A 199 12.21 5.15 -3.32
N SER A 200 11.46 5.13 -4.42
CA SER A 200 11.43 6.12 -5.51
C SER A 200 12.57 6.06 -6.53
N HIS A 201 12.41 6.85 -7.59
CA HIS A 201 13.33 6.99 -8.71
C HIS A 201 14.80 6.93 -8.28
N ALA A 202 15.57 6.06 -8.93
CA ALA A 202 17.00 6.00 -8.73
C ALA A 202 17.63 7.27 -9.31
N TYR A 203 18.18 8.11 -8.44
CA TYR A 203 19.09 9.19 -8.83
C TYR A 203 20.56 8.71 -8.87
N TYR A 204 20.79 7.44 -8.54
CA TYR A 204 22.08 6.77 -8.67
C TYR A 204 22.53 6.71 -10.12
N ASP A 205 23.84 6.78 -10.32
CA ASP A 205 24.42 6.31 -11.58
C ASP A 205 24.32 4.78 -11.67
N GLU A 206 24.61 4.25 -12.85
CA GLU A 206 24.37 2.83 -13.15
C GLU A 206 25.26 1.92 -12.29
N ASP A 207 26.50 2.33 -12.03
CA ASP A 207 27.47 1.53 -11.30
C ASP A 207 27.11 1.45 -9.82
N ASP A 208 26.72 2.58 -9.21
CA ASP A 208 26.22 2.64 -7.84
C ASP A 208 24.92 1.85 -7.67
N PHE A 209 23.99 1.98 -8.62
CA PHE A 209 22.74 1.22 -8.60
C PHE A 209 23.02 -0.29 -8.58
N TRP A 210 23.91 -0.77 -9.44
CA TRP A 210 24.20 -2.20 -9.54
C TRP A 210 25.04 -2.75 -8.40
N ALA A 211 25.84 -1.91 -7.71
CA ALA A 211 26.55 -2.28 -6.50
C ALA A 211 25.59 -2.62 -5.36
N ILE A 212 24.46 -1.90 -5.25
CA ILE A 212 23.44 -2.12 -4.22
C ILE A 212 22.55 -3.33 -4.54
N TYR A 213 22.09 -3.44 -5.80
CA TYR A 213 21.05 -4.41 -6.17
C TYR A 213 21.56 -5.71 -6.80
N GLY A 214 22.87 -5.82 -7.03
CA GLY A 214 23.52 -7.06 -7.46
C GLY A 214 23.24 -7.43 -8.93
N ARG A 215 23.98 -6.80 -9.86
CA ARG A 215 23.83 -7.01 -11.32
C ARG A 215 23.94 -8.46 -11.76
N ALA A 216 24.89 -9.21 -11.21
CA ALA A 216 25.14 -10.60 -11.62
C ALA A 216 23.89 -11.50 -11.46
N TRP A 217 23.25 -11.44 -10.29
CA TRP A 217 22.02 -12.19 -10.03
C TRP A 217 20.87 -11.74 -10.95
N TYR A 218 20.73 -10.43 -11.15
CA TYR A 218 19.69 -9.86 -12.00
C TYR A 218 19.84 -10.29 -13.47
N ASP A 219 21.06 -10.27 -13.99
CA ASP A 219 21.36 -10.64 -15.37
C ASP A 219 21.18 -12.16 -15.60
N GLU A 220 21.56 -13.01 -14.64
CA GLU A 220 21.30 -14.45 -14.68
C GLU A 220 19.79 -14.75 -14.78
N LEU A 221 18.97 -14.03 -14.02
CA LEU A 221 17.52 -14.17 -14.05
C LEU A 221 16.93 -13.76 -15.40
N ARG A 222 17.42 -12.66 -15.97
CA ARG A 222 17.00 -12.17 -17.29
C ARG A 222 17.37 -13.13 -18.41
N LEU A 223 18.52 -13.77 -18.33
CA LEU A 223 18.93 -14.80 -19.27
C LEU A 223 18.03 -16.04 -19.16
N LYS A 224 17.79 -16.51 -17.94
CA LYS A 224 16.95 -17.68 -17.66
C LYS A 224 15.53 -17.56 -18.20
N TYR A 225 14.96 -16.36 -18.17
CA TYR A 225 13.58 -16.10 -18.61
C TYR A 225 13.48 -15.32 -19.93
N HIS A 226 14.55 -15.30 -20.73
CA HIS A 226 14.57 -14.67 -22.06
C HIS A 226 14.15 -13.19 -22.09
N ALA A 227 14.44 -12.45 -21.01
CA ALA A 227 14.03 -11.06 -20.83
C ALA A 227 15.10 -10.04 -21.25
N THR A 228 16.17 -10.47 -21.92
CA THR A 228 17.32 -9.62 -22.30
C THR A 228 16.97 -8.52 -23.30
N THR A 229 15.86 -8.65 -24.04
CA THR A 229 15.37 -7.65 -25.00
C THR A 229 14.55 -6.52 -24.37
N LEU A 230 14.13 -6.66 -23.10
CA LEU A 230 13.38 -5.65 -22.37
C LEU A 230 14.33 -4.65 -21.70
N PRO A 231 13.90 -3.40 -21.41
CA PRO A 231 14.68 -2.48 -20.59
C PRO A 231 15.06 -3.11 -19.24
N THR A 232 16.24 -2.77 -18.72
CA THR A 232 16.65 -3.19 -17.38
C THR A 232 15.82 -2.48 -16.31
N VAL A 233 15.86 -2.96 -15.07
CA VAL A 233 15.17 -2.29 -13.97
C VAL A 233 15.75 -0.89 -13.78
N TYR A 234 17.08 -0.74 -13.92
CA TYR A 234 17.76 0.56 -13.92
C TYR A 234 17.22 1.50 -15.00
N ASP A 235 17.06 1.02 -16.24
CA ASP A 235 16.51 1.83 -17.35
C ASP A 235 15.11 2.38 -17.06
N LYS A 236 14.32 1.66 -16.27
CA LYS A 236 12.95 2.06 -15.92
C LYS A 236 12.90 3.02 -14.73
N VAL A 237 13.82 2.87 -13.77
CA VAL A 237 13.77 3.63 -12.51
C VAL A 237 14.68 4.85 -12.50
N ARG A 238 15.68 4.91 -13.39
CA ARG A 238 16.62 6.04 -13.47
C ARG A 238 15.91 7.33 -13.86
N VAL A 239 16.27 8.42 -13.19
CA VAL A 239 15.86 9.78 -13.59
C VAL A 239 16.97 10.47 -14.34
N ASP A 240 16.67 10.91 -15.56
CA ASP A 240 17.58 11.70 -16.37
C ASP A 240 17.58 13.17 -15.90
N ILE A 241 18.40 13.46 -14.88
CA ILE A 241 18.50 14.78 -14.25
C ILE A 241 18.91 15.85 -15.28
N GLU A 242 19.80 15.53 -16.22
CA GLU A 242 20.27 16.44 -17.26
C GLU A 242 19.12 16.82 -18.21
N LYS A 243 18.31 15.83 -18.65
CA LYS A 243 17.13 16.08 -19.48
C LYS A 243 16.04 16.87 -18.74
N GLU A 244 15.83 16.60 -17.45
CA GLU A 244 14.90 17.38 -16.62
C GLU A 244 15.40 18.81 -16.34
N ARG A 245 16.71 19.02 -16.20
CA ARG A 245 17.34 20.35 -16.11
C ARG A 245 17.27 21.11 -17.43
N ALA A 246 17.42 20.42 -18.56
CA ALA A 246 17.35 20.99 -19.91
C ALA A 246 15.93 21.38 -20.34
N LYS A 247 14.90 20.69 -19.82
CA LYS A 247 13.48 21.05 -20.04
C LYS A 247 13.07 22.36 -19.36
N LYS A 248 13.76 22.78 -18.29
CA LYS A 248 13.46 24.04 -17.59
C LYS A 248 14.05 25.20 -18.38
N GLY A 249 13.18 26.01 -18.97
CA GLY A 249 13.57 27.18 -19.75
C GLY A 249 14.26 28.24 -18.89
N LEU A 250 14.86 29.25 -19.54
CA LEU A 250 15.51 30.38 -18.86
C LEU A 250 14.54 31.07 -17.86
N VAL A 251 13.26 31.09 -18.20
CA VAL A 251 12.16 31.68 -17.40
C VAL A 251 11.90 30.88 -16.11
N ASP A 252 11.88 29.55 -16.17
CA ASP A 252 11.66 28.69 -15.00
C ASP A 252 12.80 28.81 -13.99
N ARG A 253 14.03 28.96 -14.48
CA ARG A 253 15.23 29.16 -13.64
C ARG A 253 15.22 30.49 -12.89
N LEU A 254 14.64 31.53 -13.46
CA LEU A 254 14.48 32.85 -12.82
C LEU A 254 13.31 32.86 -11.84
N ALA A 255 12.20 32.19 -12.17
CA ALA A 255 11.04 32.07 -11.29
C ALA A 255 11.32 31.26 -10.01
N LEU A 256 12.24 30.29 -10.07
CA LEU A 256 12.65 29.47 -8.92
C LEU A 256 13.70 30.13 -8.00
N LYS A 257 14.26 31.29 -8.38
CA LYS A 257 15.19 32.04 -7.52
C LYS A 257 14.45 32.95 -6.56
N TRP A 258 14.96 33.06 -5.34
CA TRP A 258 14.54 34.08 -4.39
C TRP A 258 14.77 35.49 -5.00
N PRO A 259 13.80 36.44 -4.91
CA PRO A 259 12.55 36.38 -4.14
C PRO A 259 11.32 35.87 -4.90
N PHE A 260 11.42 35.59 -6.21
CA PHE A 260 10.27 35.26 -7.06
C PHE A 260 9.57 33.95 -6.66
N ALA A 261 10.35 32.93 -6.30
CA ALA A 261 9.80 31.65 -5.83
C ALA A 261 8.93 31.81 -4.57
N GLY A 262 9.33 32.68 -3.65
CA GLY A 262 8.58 32.98 -2.43
C GLY A 262 7.27 33.70 -2.71
N LEU A 263 7.27 34.68 -3.63
CA LEU A 263 6.07 35.40 -4.04
C LEU A 263 5.06 34.51 -4.77
N ILE A 264 5.54 33.60 -5.62
CA ILE A 264 4.69 32.61 -6.33
C ILE A 264 4.05 31.65 -5.31
N GLY A 265 4.81 31.17 -4.32
CA GLY A 265 4.29 30.31 -3.26
C GLY A 265 3.16 30.97 -2.46
N VAL A 266 3.35 32.23 -2.04
CA VAL A 266 2.34 33.02 -1.31
C VAL A 266 1.10 33.27 -2.16
N ALA A 267 1.28 33.65 -3.44
CA ALA A 267 0.15 33.89 -4.34
C ALA A 267 -0.67 32.63 -4.64
N SER A 268 -0.03 31.45 -4.71
CA SER A 268 -0.71 30.17 -4.88
C SER A 268 -1.50 29.76 -3.63
N ALA A 269 -0.93 29.99 -2.45
CA ALA A 269 -1.58 29.69 -1.17
C ALA A 269 -2.85 30.55 -0.94
N LEU A 270 -2.86 31.80 -1.43
CA LEU A 270 -4.03 32.68 -1.35
C LEU A 270 -5.14 32.35 -2.36
N ARG A 271 -4.88 31.47 -3.34
CA ARG A 271 -5.86 31.00 -4.33
C ARG A 271 -6.39 29.59 -4.03
N SER A 272 -5.94 28.98 -2.94
CA SER A 272 -6.35 27.65 -2.45
C SER A 272 -7.33 27.81 -1.30
#